data_AF-A0A9W8AS41-F1
#
_entry.id   AF-A0A9W8AS41-F1
#
_cell.length_a   1.000
_cell.length_b   1.000
_cell.length_c   1.000
_cell.angle_alpha   90.00
_cell.angle_beta   90.00
_cell.angle_gamma   90.00
#
_symmetry.space_group_name_H-M   'P 1'
#
loop_
_entity.id
_entity.type
_entity.pdbx_description
1 polymer ?
#
loop_
_entity_poly.entity_id
_entity_poly.type
_entity_poly.pdbx_seq_one_letter_code
_entity_poly.pdbx_strand_id
1 'polypeptide(L)'
;MRVADWVLDVPNPRALDEMHVTQAMSENHLTAAIPYPCAPSRDRRCWLQQVLEPTRSVVFLNTDTVPAPEVRIGELVHNPVEATLVSQIVETLIHCGLAEDSLGVIAPYKAQLKLLQHQLHHRPGLEIHTVDKYQGRDKDCIIMTFVRANPNHNIGELLKDWRRINVALTRARKKLILVGSIQTLESASLYMELVNVVNSKNWVVSLPFAAHQNHIFPSLLSSESPNTATEAQCNSTNKNGP
;
A
#
# COMPACT_ATOMS: atom_id res chain seq x y z
N MET A 1 7.40 -2.31 20.73
CA MET A 1 6.44 -2.79 19.71
C MET A 1 6.04 -4.21 20.07
N ARG A 2 4.75 -4.47 20.35
CA ARG A 2 4.22 -5.72 20.97
C ARG A 2 3.95 -6.87 19.98
N VAL A 3 4.28 -6.71 18.71
CA VAL A 3 3.94 -7.66 17.61
C VAL A 3 4.77 -8.96 17.67
N ALA A 4 5.75 -9.07 18.57
CA ALA A 4 6.80 -10.08 18.50
C ALA A 4 6.42 -11.48 19.01
N ASP A 5 5.33 -11.64 19.77
CA ASP A 5 5.06 -12.89 20.49
C ASP A 5 4.18 -13.88 19.69
N TRP A 6 3.53 -13.44 18.61
CA TRP A 6 2.53 -14.22 17.87
C TRP A 6 2.76 -14.12 16.36
N VAL A 7 2.87 -15.28 15.69
CA VAL A 7 3.07 -15.38 14.24
C VAL A 7 1.73 -15.27 13.51
N LEU A 8 1.70 -14.56 12.37
CA LEU A 8 0.54 -14.59 11.49
C LEU A 8 0.53 -15.91 10.71
N ASP A 9 -0.45 -16.76 11.01
CA ASP A 9 -0.72 -17.96 10.24
C ASP A 9 -1.45 -17.57 8.94
N VAL A 10 -0.83 -17.87 7.81
CA VAL A 10 -1.40 -17.65 6.47
C VAL A 10 -1.78 -19.03 5.95
N PRO A 11 -3.09 -19.38 5.86
CA PRO A 11 -3.51 -20.75 5.61
C PRO A 11 -3.04 -21.35 4.28
N ASN A 12 -2.98 -20.54 3.21
CA ASN A 12 -2.62 -20.99 1.87
C ASN A 12 -1.65 -20.01 1.18
N PRO A 13 -0.37 -19.97 1.59
CA PRO A 13 0.60 -19.00 1.05
C PRO A 13 0.97 -19.30 -0.41
N ARG A 14 0.70 -20.52 -0.92
CA ARG A 14 0.92 -20.88 -2.32
C ARG A 14 -0.16 -20.33 -3.26
N ALA A 15 -1.29 -19.86 -2.73
CA ALA A 15 -2.31 -19.19 -3.54
C ALA A 15 -1.77 -17.95 -4.27
N LEU A 16 -0.70 -17.34 -3.76
CA LEU A 16 0.00 -16.24 -4.42
C LEU A 16 0.54 -16.62 -5.82
N ASP A 17 0.80 -17.91 -6.08
CA ASP A 17 1.27 -18.36 -7.40
C ASP A 17 0.26 -18.07 -8.52
N GLU A 18 -1.02 -17.99 -8.18
CA GLU A 18 -2.11 -17.65 -9.13
C GLU A 18 -2.16 -16.15 -9.47
N MET A 19 -1.53 -15.30 -8.67
CA MET A 19 -1.48 -13.84 -8.86
C MET A 19 -0.24 -13.38 -9.63
N HIS A 20 0.71 -14.29 -9.85
CA HIS A 20 1.84 -14.07 -10.73
C HIS A 20 1.39 -14.16 -12.19
N VAL A 21 1.86 -13.23 -13.02
CA VAL A 21 1.65 -13.32 -14.46
C VAL A 21 2.46 -14.48 -15.00
N THR A 22 1.80 -15.58 -15.37
CA THR A 22 2.46 -16.69 -16.04
C THR A 22 2.58 -16.43 -17.55
N GLN A 23 3.56 -17.06 -18.19
CA GLN A 23 3.76 -16.96 -19.64
C GLN A 23 2.54 -17.41 -20.45
N ALA A 24 1.71 -18.32 -19.93
CA ALA A 24 0.45 -18.75 -20.53
C ALA A 24 -0.67 -17.67 -20.44
N MET A 25 -0.64 -16.82 -19.41
CA MET A 25 -1.57 -15.70 -19.29
C MET A 25 -1.20 -14.55 -20.24
N SER A 26 0.07 -14.45 -20.65
CA SER A 26 0.58 -13.51 -21.67
C SER A 26 0.01 -13.74 -23.08
N GLU A 27 -0.43 -14.96 -23.40
CA GLU A 27 -0.91 -15.34 -24.74
C GLU A 27 -2.42 -15.09 -24.93
N ASN A 28 -3.20 -15.10 -23.84
CA ASN A 28 -4.60 -14.67 -23.85
C ASN A 28 -4.64 -13.15 -23.62
N HIS A 29 -5.22 -12.39 -24.56
CA HIS A 29 -5.28 -10.92 -24.70
C HIS A 29 -5.59 -10.02 -23.46
N LEU A 30 -5.72 -10.55 -22.23
CA LEU A 30 -5.93 -9.79 -20.99
C LEU A 30 -4.63 -9.16 -20.42
N THR A 31 -3.45 -9.52 -20.93
CA THR A 31 -2.14 -9.24 -20.30
C THR A 31 -1.14 -8.53 -21.21
N ALA A 32 -1.50 -8.23 -22.46
CA ALA A 32 -0.63 -7.53 -23.43
C ALA A 32 -0.10 -6.16 -22.92
N ALA A 33 -0.64 -5.66 -21.80
CA ALA A 33 -0.32 -4.37 -21.20
C ALA A 33 0.58 -4.43 -19.94
N ILE A 34 1.06 -5.58 -19.48
CA ILE A 34 1.89 -5.66 -18.26
C ILE A 34 3.36 -5.65 -18.64
N PRO A 35 4.08 -4.52 -18.50
CA PRO A 35 5.42 -4.40 -19.04
C PRO A 35 6.48 -5.08 -18.15
N TYR A 36 6.14 -5.39 -16.90
CA TYR A 36 7.10 -5.83 -15.87
C TYR A 36 6.58 -7.03 -15.05
N PRO A 37 6.32 -8.19 -15.66
CA PRO A 37 5.82 -9.35 -14.93
C PRO A 37 6.80 -9.79 -13.83
N CYS A 38 6.26 -10.11 -12.66
CA CYS A 38 7.06 -10.73 -11.61
C CYS A 38 7.52 -12.12 -12.04
N ALA A 39 8.82 -12.30 -12.32
CA ALA A 39 9.35 -13.61 -12.63
C ALA A 39 9.35 -14.52 -11.38
N PRO A 40 8.78 -15.74 -11.43
CA PRO A 40 8.96 -16.73 -10.38
C PRO A 40 10.41 -17.23 -10.45
N SER A 41 11.34 -16.54 -9.79
CA SER A 41 12.73 -16.97 -9.79
C SER A 41 12.92 -18.12 -8.80
N ARG A 42 13.80 -19.06 -9.14
CA ARG A 42 14.12 -20.23 -8.30
C ARG A 42 14.72 -19.91 -6.92
N ASP A 43 15.09 -18.66 -6.65
CA ASP A 43 15.68 -18.25 -5.35
C ASP A 43 15.41 -16.78 -4.92
N ARG A 44 14.51 -16.04 -5.59
CA ARG A 44 14.13 -14.66 -5.22
C ARG A 44 12.62 -14.58 -5.01
N ARG A 45 12.23 -14.65 -3.75
CA ARG A 45 10.85 -14.46 -3.26
C ARG A 45 10.38 -13.08 -3.69
N CYS A 46 9.28 -13.01 -4.44
CA CYS A 46 8.69 -11.72 -4.81
C CYS A 46 8.37 -10.92 -3.54
N TRP A 47 8.20 -9.61 -3.68
CA TRP A 47 7.97 -8.75 -2.52
C TRP A 47 6.68 -9.15 -1.74
N LEU A 48 5.64 -9.66 -2.41
CA LEU A 48 4.46 -10.22 -1.76
C LEU A 48 4.74 -11.51 -0.99
N GLN A 49 5.61 -12.39 -1.51
CA GLN A 49 6.04 -13.58 -0.76
C GLN A 49 6.79 -13.20 0.51
N GLN A 50 7.58 -12.12 0.48
CA GLN A 50 8.24 -11.57 1.66
C GLN A 50 7.25 -10.96 2.66
N VAL A 51 6.14 -10.41 2.17
CA VAL A 51 5.01 -9.99 3.02
C VAL A 51 4.37 -11.22 3.67
N LEU A 52 4.09 -12.29 2.92
CA LEU A 52 3.45 -13.50 3.46
C LEU A 52 4.31 -14.30 4.44
N GLU A 53 5.62 -14.07 4.48
CA GLU A 53 6.55 -14.77 5.36
C GLU A 53 6.10 -14.70 6.84
N PRO A 54 5.71 -15.84 7.47
CA PRO A 54 5.17 -15.85 8.83
C PRO A 54 6.19 -15.39 9.87
N THR A 55 7.47 -15.71 9.65
CA THR A 55 8.57 -15.34 10.56
C THR A 55 8.85 -13.83 10.60
N ARG A 56 8.34 -13.06 9.63
CA ARG A 56 8.48 -11.59 9.60
C ARG A 56 7.24 -10.93 10.18
N SER A 57 7.18 -10.81 11.50
CA SER A 57 6.07 -10.13 12.18
C SER A 57 5.97 -8.65 11.80
N VAL A 58 7.08 -8.01 11.44
CA VAL A 58 7.08 -6.65 10.90
C VAL A 58 7.82 -6.58 9.57
N VAL A 59 7.22 -5.87 8.62
CA VAL A 59 7.77 -5.64 7.28
C VAL A 59 7.59 -4.17 6.92
N PHE A 60 8.67 -3.52 6.49
CA PHE A 60 8.62 -2.17 5.93
C PHE A 60 8.90 -2.24 4.43
N LEU A 61 7.90 -1.97 3.61
CA LEU A 61 8.03 -1.88 2.16
C LEU A 61 8.51 -0.48 1.79
N ASN A 62 9.80 -0.36 1.44
CA ASN A 62 10.38 0.89 1.01
C ASN A 62 9.99 1.19 -0.44
N THR A 63 9.36 2.35 -0.65
CA THR A 63 8.89 2.82 -1.95
C THR A 63 9.89 3.72 -2.69
N ASP A 64 11.07 4.04 -2.13
CA ASP A 64 12.01 4.99 -2.74
C ASP A 64 12.48 4.61 -4.16
N THR A 65 12.51 3.32 -4.47
CA THR A 65 12.86 2.76 -5.78
C THR A 65 11.67 2.70 -6.74
N VAL A 66 10.44 2.85 -6.24
CA VAL A 66 9.20 2.86 -7.01
C VAL A 66 8.87 4.33 -7.31
N PRO A 67 8.42 4.69 -8.53
CA PRO A 67 7.97 6.04 -8.83
C PRO A 67 6.60 6.30 -8.17
N ALA A 68 6.60 6.49 -6.85
CA ALA A 68 5.43 6.63 -6.01
C ALA A 68 5.32 8.03 -5.37
N PRO A 69 5.29 9.13 -6.16
CA PRO A 69 5.20 10.47 -5.60
C PRO A 69 3.83 10.74 -4.97
N GLU A 70 3.81 11.57 -3.94
CA GLU A 70 2.54 12.10 -3.42
C GLU A 70 1.88 13.05 -4.43
N VAL A 71 0.56 13.00 -4.51
CA VAL A 71 -0.27 13.97 -5.23
C VAL A 71 -0.91 14.91 -4.22
N ARG A 72 -0.74 16.21 -4.44
CA ARG A 72 -1.30 17.28 -3.61
C ARG A 72 -2.21 18.19 -4.42
N ILE A 73 -3.46 18.33 -3.96
CA ILE A 73 -4.44 19.27 -4.50
C ILE A 73 -5.00 20.09 -3.34
N GLY A 74 -4.48 21.31 -3.17
CA GLY A 74 -4.72 22.10 -1.95
C GLY A 74 -4.24 21.37 -0.70
N GLU A 75 -5.13 21.17 0.26
CA GLU A 75 -4.88 20.41 1.50
C GLU A 75 -5.04 18.89 1.35
N LEU A 76 -5.50 18.42 0.19
CA LEU A 76 -5.70 17.00 -0.06
C LEU A 76 -4.38 16.36 -0.51
N VAL A 77 -3.91 15.39 0.26
CA VAL A 77 -2.68 14.62 -0.04
C VAL A 77 -3.02 13.14 -0.10
N HIS A 78 -2.60 12.48 -1.17
CA HIS A 78 -2.73 11.04 -1.36
C HIS A 78 -1.58 10.52 -2.22
N ASN A 79 -1.40 9.21 -2.28
CA ASN A 79 -0.38 8.56 -3.06
C ASN A 79 -1.02 7.36 -3.80
N PRO A 80 -1.35 7.53 -5.09
CA PRO A 80 -2.01 6.49 -5.86
C PRO A 80 -1.21 5.18 -5.91
N VAL A 81 0.11 5.26 -5.99
CA VAL A 81 0.97 4.08 -6.09
C VAL A 81 1.03 3.32 -4.76
N GLU A 82 1.15 4.03 -3.63
CA GLU A 82 1.01 3.39 -2.32
C GLU A 82 -0.38 2.77 -2.12
N ALA A 83 -1.45 3.40 -2.63
CA ALA A 83 -2.79 2.83 -2.55
C ALA A 83 -2.87 1.50 -3.32
N THR A 84 -2.34 1.46 -4.54
CA THR A 84 -2.24 0.22 -5.33
C THR A 84 -1.45 -0.85 -4.60
N LEU A 85 -0.26 -0.52 -4.06
CA LEU A 85 0.56 -1.48 -3.30
C LEU A 85 -0.19 -2.03 -2.08
N VAL A 86 -0.87 -1.17 -1.32
CA VAL A 86 -1.68 -1.59 -0.16
C VAL A 86 -2.84 -2.50 -0.60
N SER A 87 -3.54 -2.16 -1.66
CA SER A 87 -4.63 -2.97 -2.21
C SER A 87 -4.14 -4.36 -2.66
N GLN A 88 -2.97 -4.45 -3.30
CA GLN A 88 -2.35 -5.72 -3.68
C GLN A 88 -1.98 -6.58 -2.46
N ILE A 89 -1.48 -5.97 -1.38
CA ILE A 89 -1.20 -6.66 -0.11
C ILE A 89 -2.47 -7.23 0.51
N VAL A 90 -3.53 -6.41 0.58
CA VAL A 90 -4.83 -6.81 1.12
C VAL A 90 -5.39 -8.00 0.36
N GLU A 91 -5.48 -7.90 -0.97
CA GLU A 91 -6.00 -8.98 -1.82
C GLU A 91 -5.15 -10.24 -1.70
N THR A 92 -3.82 -10.11 -1.63
CA THR A 92 -2.92 -11.25 -1.43
C THR A 92 -3.18 -11.97 -0.11
N LEU A 93 -3.29 -11.23 1.01
CA LEU A 93 -3.53 -11.82 2.32
C LEU A 93 -4.88 -12.54 2.37
N ILE A 94 -5.93 -11.91 1.85
CA ILE A 94 -7.27 -12.50 1.81
C ILE A 94 -7.31 -13.74 0.91
N HIS A 95 -6.70 -13.68 -0.28
CA HIS A 95 -6.62 -14.81 -1.20
C HIS A 95 -5.83 -15.98 -0.62
N CYS A 96 -4.81 -15.70 0.19
CA CYS A 96 -4.07 -16.71 0.93
C CYS A 96 -4.78 -17.21 2.19
N GLY A 97 -6.04 -16.82 2.42
CA GLY A 97 -6.92 -17.39 3.43
C GLY A 97 -7.11 -16.58 4.71
N LEU A 98 -6.61 -15.33 4.77
CA LEU A 98 -6.89 -14.46 5.91
C LEU A 98 -8.32 -13.91 5.85
N ALA A 99 -9.02 -13.89 6.99
CA ALA A 99 -10.36 -13.30 7.08
C ALA A 99 -10.31 -11.77 6.96
N GLU A 100 -11.24 -11.16 6.24
CA GLU A 100 -11.27 -9.70 6.03
C GLU A 100 -11.30 -8.91 7.34
N ASP A 101 -12.06 -9.40 8.33
CA ASP A 101 -12.21 -8.79 9.65
C ASP A 101 -10.99 -8.97 10.57
N SER A 102 -10.02 -9.80 10.16
CA SER A 102 -8.71 -9.95 10.82
C SER A 102 -7.68 -8.93 10.32
N LEU A 103 -8.01 -8.18 9.26
CA LEU A 103 -7.18 -7.15 8.64
C LEU A 103 -7.66 -5.74 9.00
N GLY A 104 -6.71 -4.82 9.11
CA GLY A 104 -6.99 -3.39 9.20
C GLY A 104 -6.01 -2.58 8.34
N VAL A 105 -6.52 -1.55 7.66
CA VAL A 105 -5.73 -0.61 6.86
C VAL A 105 -5.81 0.79 7.49
N ILE A 106 -4.66 1.40 7.72
CA ILE A 106 -4.53 2.71 8.35
C ILE A 106 -3.84 3.68 7.40
N ALA A 107 -4.46 4.85 7.20
CA ALA A 107 -3.87 5.95 6.43
C ALA A 107 -4.02 7.29 7.18
N PRO A 108 -2.98 8.13 7.26
CA PRO A 108 -3.06 9.41 7.96
C PRO A 108 -3.95 10.43 7.21
N TYR A 109 -4.02 10.34 5.88
CA TYR A 109 -4.72 11.32 5.04
C TYR A 109 -6.09 10.80 4.59
N LYS A 110 -7.13 11.65 4.73
CA LYS A 110 -8.49 11.30 4.31
C LYS A 110 -8.63 11.08 2.80
N ALA A 111 -7.84 11.77 1.97
CA ALA A 111 -7.86 11.56 0.53
C ALA A 111 -7.32 10.17 0.16
N GLN A 112 -6.23 9.72 0.81
CA GLN A 112 -5.73 8.35 0.68
C GLN A 112 -6.78 7.32 1.13
N LEU A 113 -7.45 7.60 2.25
CA LEU A 113 -8.50 6.72 2.77
C LEU A 113 -9.62 6.49 1.74
N LYS A 114 -10.10 7.56 1.11
CA LYS A 114 -11.14 7.48 0.08
C LYS A 114 -10.69 6.65 -1.12
N LEU A 115 -9.43 6.79 -1.54
CA LEU A 115 -8.88 6.01 -2.63
C LEU A 115 -8.84 4.51 -2.30
N LEU A 116 -8.35 4.16 -1.11
CA LEU A 116 -8.33 2.77 -0.64
C LEU A 116 -9.74 2.18 -0.49
N GLN A 117 -10.68 2.95 0.06
CA GLN A 117 -12.09 2.53 0.17
C GLN A 117 -12.74 2.31 -1.19
N HIS A 118 -12.37 3.09 -2.21
CA HIS A 118 -12.85 2.89 -3.57
C HIS A 118 -12.24 1.63 -4.20
N GLN A 119 -10.92 1.42 -4.09
CA GLN A 119 -10.24 0.26 -4.65
C GLN A 119 -10.64 -1.07 -3.98
N LEU A 120 -11.03 -1.03 -2.70
CA LEU A 120 -11.35 -2.20 -1.89
C LEU A 120 -12.84 -2.24 -1.48
N HIS A 121 -13.72 -1.56 -2.22
CA HIS A 121 -15.14 -1.46 -1.89
C HIS A 121 -15.86 -2.82 -1.84
N HIS A 122 -15.36 -3.82 -2.57
CA HIS A 122 -15.85 -5.20 -2.58
C HIS A 122 -15.43 -6.02 -1.35
N ARG A 123 -14.68 -5.42 -0.41
CA ARG A 123 -14.22 -6.03 0.86
C ARG A 123 -14.93 -5.40 2.06
N PRO A 124 -16.23 -5.64 2.27
CA PRO A 124 -17.00 -4.97 3.32
C PRO A 124 -16.57 -5.35 4.74
N GLY A 125 -15.86 -6.48 4.92
CA GLY A 125 -15.33 -6.90 6.22
C GLY A 125 -14.01 -6.21 6.60
N LEU A 126 -13.35 -5.53 5.66
CA LEU A 126 -12.07 -4.87 5.87
C LEU A 126 -12.25 -3.50 6.55
N GLU A 127 -11.58 -3.29 7.67
CA GLU A 127 -11.57 -2.00 8.34
C GLU A 127 -10.52 -1.07 7.72
N ILE A 128 -10.96 0.00 7.05
CA ILE A 128 -10.08 1.03 6.48
C ILE A 128 -10.38 2.37 7.17
N HIS A 129 -9.45 2.86 8.00
CA HIS A 129 -9.67 4.07 8.82
C HIS A 129 -8.44 4.99 8.92
N THR A 130 -8.70 6.24 9.32
CA THR A 130 -7.62 7.14 9.73
C THR A 130 -7.10 6.79 11.11
N VAL A 131 -5.88 7.24 11.41
CA VAL A 131 -5.24 7.06 12.72
C VAL A 131 -6.15 7.49 13.89
N ASP A 132 -6.86 8.62 13.74
CA ASP A 132 -7.76 9.15 14.77
C ASP A 132 -9.06 8.35 14.96
N LYS A 133 -9.55 7.72 13.89
CA LYS A 133 -10.81 6.98 13.88
C LYS A 133 -10.61 5.50 14.21
N TYR A 134 -9.36 5.05 14.30
CA TYR A 134 -9.02 3.71 14.72
C TYR A 134 -9.22 3.56 16.24
N GLN A 135 -10.49 3.53 16.67
CA GLN A 135 -10.91 3.54 18.07
C GLN A 135 -11.26 2.15 18.63
N GLY A 136 -11.27 1.09 17.83
CA GLY A 136 -11.79 -0.21 18.27
C GLY A 136 -11.07 -1.42 17.69
N ARG A 137 -10.36 -2.11 18.57
CA ARG A 137 -9.82 -3.48 18.48
C ARG A 137 -8.54 -3.65 17.66
N ASP A 138 -7.61 -4.36 18.28
CA ASP A 138 -6.39 -4.81 17.63
C ASP A 138 -6.75 -5.89 16.59
N LYS A 139 -6.06 -5.88 15.45
CA LYS A 139 -6.25 -6.83 14.34
C LYS A 139 -5.08 -7.79 14.26
N ASP A 140 -5.29 -8.95 13.65
CA ASP A 140 -4.19 -9.89 13.45
C ASP A 140 -3.11 -9.29 12.56
N CYS A 141 -3.50 -8.59 11.49
CA CYS A 141 -2.57 -7.84 10.66
C CYS A 141 -3.05 -6.40 10.42
N ILE A 142 -2.14 -5.44 10.62
CA ILE A 142 -2.33 -4.03 10.29
C ILE A 142 -1.41 -3.65 9.14
N ILE A 143 -1.97 -2.97 8.15
CA ILE A 143 -1.23 -2.36 7.04
C ILE A 143 -1.33 -0.84 7.21
N MET A 144 -0.20 -0.13 7.24
CA MET A 144 -0.16 1.31 7.36
C MET A 144 0.61 1.93 6.19
N THR A 145 -0.01 2.87 5.49
CA THR A 145 0.61 3.70 4.43
C THR A 145 0.97 5.08 4.99
N PHE A 146 2.17 5.56 4.71
CA PHE A 146 2.63 6.89 5.15
C PHE A 146 2.28 8.00 4.16
N VAL A 147 2.01 7.68 2.90
CA VAL A 147 1.54 8.57 1.81
C VAL A 147 2.59 9.57 1.34
N ARG A 148 3.43 10.10 2.23
CA ARG A 148 4.37 11.18 1.94
C ARG A 148 5.59 10.65 1.21
N ALA A 149 5.80 11.19 0.02
CA ALA A 149 6.91 10.90 -0.87
C ALA A 149 7.13 12.14 -1.74
N ASN A 150 8.08 12.99 -1.36
CA ASN A 150 8.31 14.26 -2.05
C ASN A 150 9.80 14.68 -2.03
N PRO A 151 10.26 15.45 -3.04
CA PRO A 151 11.67 15.87 -3.14
C PRO A 151 12.18 16.75 -1.99
N ASN A 152 11.27 17.38 -1.24
CA ASN A 152 11.61 18.24 -0.11
C ASN A 152 11.76 17.45 1.19
N HIS A 153 11.62 16.12 1.15
CA HIS A 153 11.64 15.24 2.31
C HIS A 153 10.70 15.70 3.43
N ASN A 154 9.54 16.26 3.08
CA ASN A 154 8.61 16.82 4.06
C ASN A 154 7.56 15.79 4.47
N ILE A 155 7.45 15.48 5.77
CA ILE A 155 6.47 14.53 6.32
C ILE A 155 5.06 15.14 6.57
N GLY A 156 4.95 16.46 6.61
CA GLY A 156 3.73 17.20 6.95
C GLY A 156 3.29 17.10 8.40
N GLU A 157 2.23 17.85 8.73
CA GLU A 157 1.74 17.98 10.11
C GLU A 157 1.12 16.70 10.66
N LEU A 158 0.36 15.95 9.86
CA LEU A 158 -0.34 14.75 10.35
C LEU A 158 0.60 13.63 10.80
N LEU A 159 1.81 13.58 10.25
CA LEU A 159 2.85 12.62 10.64
C LEU A 159 3.66 13.11 11.86
N LYS A 160 3.64 14.41 12.21
CA LYS A 160 4.37 14.92 13.39
C LYS A 160 3.77 14.46 14.72
N ASP A 161 2.49 14.09 14.77
CA ASP A 161 1.87 13.54 15.98
C ASP A 161 2.25 12.06 16.15
N TRP A 162 3.47 11.82 16.65
CA TRP A 162 3.99 10.47 16.90
C TRP A 162 3.13 9.65 17.87
N ARG A 163 2.40 10.30 18.79
CA ARG A 163 1.50 9.60 19.71
C ARG A 163 0.37 8.92 18.92
N ARG A 164 -0.21 9.60 17.94
CA ARG A 164 -1.22 9.02 17.04
C ARG A 164 -0.63 7.86 16.25
N ILE A 165 0.57 8.03 15.70
CA ILE A 165 1.26 6.99 14.93
C ILE A 165 1.56 5.75 15.79
N ASN A 166 2.11 5.93 16.98
CA ASN A 166 2.36 4.82 17.91
C ASN A 166 1.10 4.02 18.22
N VAL A 167 -0.03 4.70 18.42
CA VAL A 167 -1.31 4.03 18.63
C VAL A 167 -1.63 3.14 17.43
N ALA A 168 -1.55 3.66 16.19
CA ALA A 168 -1.75 2.87 14.97
C ALA A 168 -0.79 1.66 14.86
N LEU A 169 0.51 1.86 15.11
CA LEU A 169 1.52 0.79 15.03
C LEU A 169 1.27 -0.32 16.06
N THR A 170 0.70 0.02 17.22
CA THR A 170 0.39 -0.97 18.28
C THR A 170 -0.90 -1.75 18.08
N ARG A 171 -1.68 -1.47 17.02
CA ARG A 171 -2.93 -2.20 16.72
C ARG A 171 -2.71 -3.57 16.08
N ALA A 172 -1.50 -3.87 15.64
CA ALA A 172 -1.15 -5.18 15.12
C ALA A 172 -0.92 -6.19 16.25
N ARG A 173 -1.63 -7.32 16.23
CA ARG A 173 -1.41 -8.45 17.14
C ARG A 173 -0.30 -9.37 16.66
N LYS A 174 -0.33 -9.76 15.39
CA LYS A 174 0.57 -10.78 14.81
C LYS A 174 1.47 -10.22 13.72
N LYS A 175 0.96 -9.26 12.92
CA LYS A 175 1.71 -8.69 11.80
C LYS A 175 1.48 -7.21 11.59
N LEU A 176 2.57 -6.48 11.34
CA LEU A 176 2.56 -5.07 10.98
C LEU A 176 3.27 -4.88 9.64
N ILE A 177 2.57 -4.31 8.67
CA ILE A 177 3.10 -4.00 7.35
C ILE A 177 3.08 -2.49 7.19
N LEU A 178 4.24 -1.91 6.93
CA LEU A 178 4.45 -0.49 6.72
C LEU A 178 4.78 -0.23 5.26
N VAL A 179 4.19 0.82 4.67
CA VAL A 179 4.41 1.20 3.27
C VAL A 179 4.74 2.69 3.21
N GLY A 180 5.89 3.06 2.64
CA GLY A 180 6.26 4.45 2.46
C GLY A 180 7.71 4.68 2.02
N SER A 181 8.03 5.95 1.77
CA SER A 181 9.37 6.40 1.38
C SER A 181 10.27 6.56 2.60
N ILE A 182 11.36 5.79 2.68
CA ILE A 182 12.34 5.94 3.77
C ILE A 182 13.00 7.32 3.67
N GLN A 183 13.41 7.72 2.46
CA GLN A 183 14.01 9.04 2.22
C GLN A 183 13.15 10.20 2.72
N THR A 184 11.83 10.12 2.56
CA THR A 184 10.94 11.19 3.03
C THR A 184 10.74 11.15 4.55
N LEU A 185 10.69 9.95 5.14
CA LEU A 185 10.44 9.78 6.58
C LEU A 185 11.67 10.12 7.42
N GLU A 186 12.88 9.74 6.99
CA GLU A 186 14.11 9.92 7.78
C GLU A 186 14.49 11.38 8.06
N SER A 187 13.89 12.33 7.35
CA SER A 187 14.09 13.77 7.57
C SER A 187 13.56 14.27 8.92
N ALA A 188 12.66 13.51 9.55
CA ALA A 188 12.10 13.83 10.84
C ALA A 188 12.71 12.91 11.91
N SER A 189 13.26 13.49 12.98
CA SER A 189 14.01 12.78 14.03
C SER A 189 13.28 11.54 14.59
N LEU A 190 11.99 11.65 14.86
CA LEU A 190 11.16 10.55 15.38
C LEU A 190 11.04 9.37 14.39
N TYR A 191 10.99 9.68 13.10
CA TYR A 191 10.93 8.67 12.04
C TYR A 191 12.30 8.11 11.70
N MET A 192 13.37 8.89 11.86
CA MET A 192 14.74 8.40 11.76
C MET A 192 14.99 7.26 12.76
N GLU A 193 14.48 7.37 14.00
CA GLU A 193 14.53 6.28 14.98
C GLU A 193 13.78 5.02 14.51
N LEU A 194 12.58 5.19 13.96
CA LEU A 194 11.82 4.08 13.37
C LEU A 194 12.60 3.41 12.23
N VAL A 195 13.15 4.21 11.31
CA VAL A 195 13.98 3.77 10.18
C VAL A 195 15.20 2.98 10.67
N ASN A 196 15.90 3.48 11.70
CA ASN A 196 17.03 2.78 12.32
C ASN A 196 16.63 1.42 12.91
N VAL A 197 15.46 1.35 13.58
CA VAL A 197 14.94 0.08 14.11
C VAL A 197 14.63 -0.91 12.99
N VAL A 198 13.89 -0.50 11.95
CA VAL A 198 13.54 -1.43 10.85
C VAL A 198 14.77 -1.90 10.07
N ASN A 199 15.78 -1.04 9.92
CA ASN A 199 17.07 -1.40 9.29
C ASN A 199 17.86 -2.37 10.15
N SER A 200 18.07 -2.07 11.44
CA SER A 200 18.83 -2.94 12.36
C SER A 200 18.21 -4.33 12.54
N LYS A 201 16.89 -4.44 12.38
CA LYS A 201 16.15 -5.71 12.45
C LYS A 201 15.97 -6.41 11.10
N ASN A 202 16.49 -5.85 10.01
CA ASN A 202 16.33 -6.36 8.65
C ASN A 202 14.85 -6.56 8.24
N TRP A 203 13.99 -5.62 8.66
CA TRP A 203 12.56 -5.62 8.33
C TRP A 203 12.24 -4.88 7.03
N VAL A 204 13.21 -4.14 6.48
CA VAL A 204 13.03 -3.42 5.22
C VAL A 204 13.02 -4.40 4.04
N VAL A 205 12.11 -4.16 3.11
CA VAL A 205 12.05 -4.75 1.78
C VAL A 205 12.03 -3.60 0.80
N SER A 206 13.13 -3.43 0.06
CA SER A 206 13.17 -2.45 -1.03
C SER A 206 12.37 -3.00 -2.20
N LEU A 207 11.32 -2.29 -2.59
CA LEU A 207 10.46 -2.72 -3.67
C LEU A 207 11.19 -2.62 -5.02
N PRO A 208 10.93 -3.54 -5.98
CA PRO A 208 11.44 -3.34 -7.34
C PRO A 208 10.78 -2.12 -8.00
N PHE A 209 11.45 -1.48 -8.96
CA PHE A 209 10.99 -0.24 -9.60
C PHE A 209 9.51 -0.25 -10.04
N ALA A 210 9.07 -1.36 -10.62
CA ALA A 210 7.70 -1.51 -11.12
C ALA A 210 6.77 -2.27 -10.15
N ALA A 211 7.09 -2.40 -8.86
CA ALA A 211 6.38 -3.31 -7.92
C ALA A 211 4.85 -3.27 -7.98
N HIS A 212 4.26 -2.09 -8.18
CA HIS A 212 2.82 -1.86 -8.29
C HIS A 212 2.18 -2.42 -9.58
N GLN A 213 2.98 -2.85 -10.56
CA GLN A 213 2.58 -3.38 -11.87
C GLN A 213 2.98 -4.87 -12.03
N ASN A 214 3.67 -5.44 -11.04
CA ASN A 214 4.30 -6.76 -11.17
C ASN A 214 3.32 -7.94 -11.11
N HIS A 215 2.09 -7.72 -10.64
CA HIS A 215 1.10 -8.73 -10.27
C HIS A 215 -0.30 -8.34 -10.74
N ILE A 216 -1.16 -9.34 -11.02
CA ILE A 216 -2.55 -9.10 -11.45
C ILE A 216 -3.51 -9.51 -10.34
N PHE A 217 -4.50 -8.64 -10.11
CA PHE A 217 -5.59 -8.90 -9.18
C PHE A 217 -6.91 -8.59 -9.91
N PRO A 218 -7.66 -9.60 -10.38
CA PRO A 218 -8.92 -9.38 -11.10
C PRO A 218 -9.93 -8.51 -10.33
N SER A 219 -9.95 -8.63 -9.01
CA SER A 219 -10.77 -7.80 -8.11
C SER A 219 -10.44 -6.31 -8.20
N LEU A 220 -9.18 -5.94 -8.44
CA LEU A 220 -8.75 -4.55 -8.53
C LEU A 220 -8.96 -3.95 -9.94
N LEU A 221 -8.90 -4.77 -11.00
CA LEU A 221 -9.12 -4.33 -12.38
C LEU A 221 -10.53 -3.75 -12.60
N SER A 222 -11.52 -4.27 -11.88
CA SER A 222 -12.93 -3.83 -11.94
C SER A 222 -13.15 -2.40 -11.44
N SER A 223 -12.18 -1.82 -10.72
CA SER A 223 -12.26 -0.46 -10.17
C SER A 223 -11.68 0.61 -11.10
N GLU A 224 -10.96 0.22 -12.16
CA GLU A 224 -10.50 1.14 -13.20
C GLU A 224 -11.62 1.41 -14.20
N SER A 225 -12.56 2.27 -13.81
CA SER A 225 -13.40 2.99 -14.76
C SER A 225 -13.62 4.43 -14.32
N PRO A 226 -12.67 5.35 -14.60
CA PRO A 226 -12.99 6.74 -14.79
C PRO A 226 -13.10 6.99 -16.30
N ASN A 227 -14.32 7.11 -16.82
CA ASN A 227 -14.52 7.76 -18.11
C ASN A 227 -13.94 9.17 -18.02
N THR A 228 -12.82 9.34 -18.71
CA THR A 228 -12.32 10.58 -19.30
C THR A 228 -13.47 11.32 -19.99
N ALA A 229 -14.06 12.29 -19.29
CA ALA A 229 -15.00 13.24 -19.88
C ALA A 229 -15.05 14.53 -19.04
N THR A 230 -13.92 15.22 -18.91
CA THR A 230 -13.91 16.63 -18.46
C THR A 230 -12.76 17.42 -19.05
N GLU A 231 -12.56 17.31 -20.36
CA GLU A 231 -11.77 18.28 -21.15
C GLU A 231 -12.53 18.63 -22.44
N ALA A 232 -13.72 19.22 -22.29
CA ALA A 232 -14.43 19.84 -23.40
C ALA A 232 -15.48 20.86 -22.91
N GLN A 233 -15.11 21.77 -21.99
CA GLN A 233 -15.93 22.95 -21.68
C GLN A 233 -15.10 24.03 -20.97
N CYS A 234 -14.00 24.42 -21.59
CA CYS A 234 -13.35 25.70 -21.30
C CYS A 234 -12.68 26.21 -22.58
N ASN A 235 -13.50 26.57 -23.57
CA ASN A 235 -13.11 27.44 -24.68
C ASN A 235 -14.37 28.00 -25.35
N SER A 236 -15.00 28.96 -24.68
CA SER A 236 -15.89 29.92 -25.34
C SER A 236 -15.92 31.23 -24.55
N THR A 237 -14.78 31.90 -24.47
CA THR A 237 -14.73 33.34 -24.22
C THR A 237 -13.75 33.98 -25.20
N ASN A 238 -14.24 35.03 -25.87
CA ASN A 238 -13.56 35.99 -26.75
C ASN A 238 -13.21 35.53 -28.18
N LYS A 239 -13.95 36.03 -29.19
CA LYS A 239 -13.72 37.36 -29.82
C LYS A 239 -14.58 37.50 -31.09
N ASN A 240 -15.35 38.58 -31.20
CA ASN A 240 -15.22 39.64 -32.23
C ASN A 240 -16.52 40.45 -32.37
N GLY A 241 -16.41 41.76 -32.12
CA GLY A 241 -17.33 42.78 -32.67
C GLY A 241 -17.25 42.84 -34.20
N PRO A 242 -18.09 43.66 -34.84
CA PRO A 242 -18.11 45.10 -34.64
C PRO A 242 -19.40 45.69 -34.06
#